data_AF-A0A959IFP7-F1
#
_entry.id   AF-A0A959IFP7-F1
#
_cell.length_a   1.000
_cell.length_b   1.000
_cell.length_c   1.000
_cell.angle_alpha   90.00
_cell.angle_beta   90.00
_cell.angle_gamma   90.00
#
_symmetry.space_group_name_H-M   'P 1'
#
loop_
_entity.id
_entity.type
_entity.pdbx_description
1 polymer ?
#
loop_
_entity_poly.entity_id
_entity_poly.type
_entity_poly.pdbx_seq_one_letter_code
_entity_poly.pdbx_strand_id
1 'polypeptide(L)'
;MTIVGNIFLVIAGLIYLALSSMLFSRQPPPGGDYAVGYAWTLVLGNAAFTLCLTIVVAIIGSKGGFDWVAIPGAPRFMIVTGAYILIMLAYNFFAMKEGTGDLPPLARQVVAYLPGLLPLLLLSCAAILLNDDWRAAVPVAVYKWPLLLTAILGLLPLGLIMQHNARNAAAVAKDRADFISRTEQAHLDQIDSTDVQKAMVNILVFTDANHKAEVRERALERIRSRPDWQEELIRLLDTNGAPEVFTFLASNEVEDKTMFKNSVEAGIYVQARLIRQSIRNCRGTYDLYSGRFGWEVERVLRSVQKFQGMGVDYQPAIREMRAALDEPTSFEKPRLNCIPVLDKWLEKN
;
A
#
# COMPACT_ATOMS: atom_id res chain seq x y z
N MET A 1 7.78 -21.11 -44.20
CA MET A 1 7.99 -20.52 -42.86
C MET A 1 9.14 -19.50 -42.82
N THR A 2 10.26 -19.72 -43.52
CA THR A 2 11.40 -18.76 -43.55
C THR A 2 11.01 -17.35 -44.02
N ILE A 3 10.22 -17.24 -45.10
CA ILE A 3 9.74 -15.94 -45.62
C ILE A 3 8.96 -15.17 -44.54
N VAL A 4 8.01 -15.84 -43.87
CA VAL A 4 7.23 -15.25 -42.78
C VAL A 4 8.13 -14.80 -41.63
N GLY A 5 9.10 -15.64 -41.23
CA GLY A 5 10.08 -15.28 -40.21
C GLY A 5 10.90 -14.03 -40.60
N ASN A 6 11.33 -13.91 -41.86
CA ASN A 6 12.10 -12.77 -42.34
C ASN A 6 11.25 -11.49 -42.33
N ILE A 7 9.94 -11.57 -42.66
CA ILE A 7 9.01 -10.44 -42.53
C ILE A 7 8.96 -9.94 -41.07
N PHE A 8 8.77 -10.85 -40.11
CA PHE A 8 8.76 -10.48 -38.69
C PHE A 8 10.11 -9.96 -38.18
N LEU A 9 11.23 -10.48 -38.72
CA LEU A 9 12.58 -9.98 -38.42
C LEU A 9 12.78 -8.54 -38.91
N VAL A 10 12.30 -8.21 -40.12
CA VAL A 10 12.34 -6.84 -40.66
C VAL A 10 11.47 -5.91 -39.82
N ILE A 11 10.24 -6.32 -39.48
CA ILE A 11 9.35 -5.53 -38.62
C ILE A 11 10.00 -5.29 -37.25
N ALA A 12 10.55 -6.34 -36.61
CA ALA A 12 11.27 -6.23 -35.35
C ALA A 12 12.49 -5.30 -35.46
N GLY A 13 13.24 -5.37 -36.57
CA GLY A 13 14.36 -4.46 -36.85
C GLY A 13 13.93 -3.00 -36.94
N LEU A 14 12.82 -2.70 -37.62
CA LEU A 14 12.28 -1.34 -37.71
C LEU A 14 11.82 -0.82 -36.34
N ILE A 15 11.13 -1.65 -35.55
CA ILE A 15 10.72 -1.29 -34.19
C ILE A 15 11.96 -1.03 -33.31
N TYR A 16 12.98 -1.88 -33.40
CA TYR A 16 14.23 -1.71 -32.67
C TYR A 16 14.93 -0.38 -33.02
N LEU A 17 14.99 -0.02 -34.31
CA LEU A 17 15.58 1.25 -34.74
C LEU A 17 14.79 2.44 -34.19
N ALA A 18 13.46 2.38 -34.22
CA ALA A 18 12.62 3.41 -33.63
C ALA A 18 12.87 3.54 -32.11
N LEU A 19 12.81 2.43 -31.36
CA LEU A 19 13.03 2.41 -29.92
C LEU A 19 14.44 2.87 -29.53
N SER A 20 15.46 2.45 -30.27
CA SER A 20 16.85 2.87 -30.06
C SER A 20 17.01 4.37 -30.30
N SER A 21 16.38 4.90 -31.34
CA SER A 21 16.41 6.35 -31.61
C SER A 21 15.82 7.15 -30.45
N MET A 22 14.75 6.63 -29.81
CA MET A 22 14.13 7.25 -28.64
C MET A 22 15.03 7.15 -27.40
N LEU A 23 15.52 5.95 -27.08
CA LEU A 23 16.36 5.67 -25.91
C LEU A 23 17.70 6.42 -25.91
N PHE A 24 18.31 6.60 -27.08
CA PHE A 24 19.60 7.28 -27.25
C PHE A 24 19.45 8.72 -27.77
N SER A 25 18.22 9.23 -27.91
CA SER A 25 18.03 10.64 -28.22
C SER A 25 18.62 11.51 -27.11
N ARG A 26 19.31 12.59 -27.48
CA ARG A 26 19.85 13.58 -26.52
C ARG A 26 18.78 14.52 -25.97
N GLN A 27 17.55 14.39 -26.44
CA GLN A 27 16.45 15.23 -26.01
C GLN A 27 15.92 14.73 -24.66
N PRO A 28 15.68 15.62 -23.68
CA PRO A 28 15.05 15.20 -22.44
C PRO A 28 13.66 14.62 -22.74
N PRO A 29 13.20 13.63 -21.95
CA PRO A 29 11.86 13.10 -22.11
C PRO A 29 10.86 14.26 -22.03
N PRO A 30 9.88 14.31 -22.93
CA PRO A 30 8.94 15.41 -22.97
C PRO A 30 8.12 15.45 -21.67
N GLY A 31 7.77 16.65 -21.20
CA GLY A 31 6.93 16.85 -20.00
C GLY A 31 5.43 16.82 -20.31
N GLY A 32 4.61 16.75 -19.27
CA GLY A 32 3.13 16.79 -19.38
C GLY A 32 2.55 15.60 -20.14
N ASP A 33 1.49 15.82 -20.91
CA ASP A 33 0.78 14.75 -21.65
C ASP A 33 1.66 14.03 -22.68
N TYR A 34 2.66 14.73 -23.23
CA TYR A 34 3.65 14.12 -24.13
C TYR A 34 4.52 13.06 -23.42
N ALA A 35 4.76 13.19 -22.11
CA ALA A 35 5.47 12.19 -21.31
C ALA A 35 4.74 10.86 -21.29
N VAL A 36 3.41 10.91 -21.18
CA VAL A 36 2.54 9.73 -21.14
C VAL A 36 2.55 9.03 -22.49
N GLY A 37 2.42 9.79 -23.60
CA GLY A 37 2.53 9.24 -24.95
C GLY A 37 3.89 8.61 -25.26
N TYR A 38 4.98 9.23 -24.78
CA TYR A 38 6.32 8.69 -24.87
C TYR A 38 6.46 7.35 -24.12
N ALA A 39 5.97 7.28 -22.87
CA ALA A 39 5.99 6.05 -22.09
C ALA A 39 5.19 4.92 -22.75
N TRP A 40 3.98 5.21 -23.24
CA TRP A 40 3.16 4.23 -23.96
C TRP A 40 3.82 3.72 -25.24
N THR A 41 4.50 4.61 -25.97
CA THR A 41 5.22 4.22 -27.19
C THR A 41 6.36 3.25 -26.88
N LEU A 42 7.11 3.47 -25.79
CA LEU A 42 8.13 2.53 -25.33
C LEU A 42 7.52 1.18 -24.92
N VAL A 43 6.42 1.18 -24.16
CA VAL A 43 5.76 -0.06 -23.71
C VAL A 43 5.21 -0.85 -24.90
N LEU A 44 4.41 -0.21 -25.75
CA LEU A 44 3.79 -0.87 -26.91
C LEU A 44 4.82 -1.30 -27.95
N GLY A 45 5.84 -0.47 -28.21
CA GLY A 45 6.93 -0.81 -29.10
C GLY A 45 7.72 -2.02 -28.61
N ASN A 46 8.08 -2.08 -27.33
CA ASN A 46 8.77 -3.24 -26.77
C ASN A 46 7.90 -4.50 -26.77
N ALA A 47 6.60 -4.37 -26.50
CA ALA A 47 5.65 -5.49 -26.59
C ALA A 47 5.56 -6.03 -28.03
N ALA A 48 5.40 -5.14 -29.02
CA ALA A 48 5.36 -5.51 -30.43
C ALA A 48 6.67 -6.16 -30.91
N PHE A 49 7.82 -5.60 -30.51
CA PHE A 49 9.14 -6.17 -30.77
C PHE A 49 9.26 -7.58 -30.19
N THR A 50 8.91 -7.73 -28.91
CA THR A 50 8.95 -9.01 -28.20
C THR A 50 8.08 -10.04 -28.90
N LEU A 51 6.86 -9.68 -29.29
CA LEU A 51 5.93 -10.55 -30.01
C LEU A 51 6.50 -11.00 -31.37
N CYS A 52 7.02 -10.06 -32.17
CA CYS A 52 7.61 -10.37 -33.47
C CYS A 52 8.76 -11.37 -33.33
N LEU A 53 9.68 -11.13 -32.40
CA LEU A 53 10.80 -12.04 -32.17
C LEU A 53 10.38 -13.37 -31.51
N THR A 54 9.32 -13.42 -30.69
CA THR A 54 8.75 -14.69 -30.21
C THR A 54 8.31 -15.56 -31.39
N ILE A 55 7.64 -14.96 -32.39
CA ILE A 55 7.21 -15.68 -33.59
C ILE A 55 8.43 -16.18 -34.37
N VAL A 56 9.48 -15.36 -34.51
CA VAL A 56 10.73 -15.78 -35.17
C VAL A 56 11.40 -16.93 -34.42
N VAL A 57 11.52 -16.85 -33.10
CA VAL A 57 12.06 -17.92 -32.24
C VAL A 57 11.24 -19.20 -32.37
N ALA A 58 9.90 -19.09 -32.43
CA ALA A 58 9.02 -20.23 -32.64
C ALA A 58 9.31 -20.94 -33.98
N ILE A 59 9.47 -20.15 -35.06
CA ILE A 59 9.80 -20.66 -36.38
C ILE A 59 11.19 -21.32 -36.39
N ILE A 60 12.21 -20.67 -35.83
CA ILE A 60 13.56 -21.23 -35.69
C ILE A 60 13.52 -22.57 -34.96
N GLY A 61 12.78 -22.63 -33.85
CA GLY A 61 12.62 -23.84 -33.05
C GLY A 61 11.98 -24.99 -33.83
N SER A 62 10.91 -24.70 -34.60
CA SER A 62 10.24 -25.69 -35.45
C SER A 62 11.16 -26.29 -36.53
N LYS A 63 12.25 -25.60 -36.90
CA LYS A 63 13.26 -26.01 -37.89
C LYS A 63 14.54 -26.60 -37.27
N GLY A 64 14.57 -26.87 -35.96
CA GLY A 64 15.78 -27.37 -35.28
C GLY A 64 16.90 -26.35 -35.16
N GLY A 65 16.62 -25.04 -35.22
CA GLY A 65 17.63 -23.97 -35.07
C GLY A 65 18.42 -24.00 -33.76
N PHE A 66 17.92 -24.73 -32.76
CA PHE A 66 18.49 -24.79 -31.43
C PHE A 66 19.23 -26.10 -31.14
N ASP A 67 19.65 -26.86 -32.16
CA ASP A 67 20.27 -28.19 -31.98
C ASP A 67 21.59 -28.18 -31.18
N TRP A 68 22.22 -27.02 -31.07
CA TRP A 68 23.38 -26.77 -30.23
C TRP A 68 23.08 -26.74 -28.72
N VAL A 69 21.79 -26.73 -28.33
CA VAL A 69 21.33 -26.84 -26.95
C VAL A 69 21.24 -28.33 -26.59
N ALA A 70 21.95 -28.75 -25.54
CA ALA A 70 22.16 -30.16 -25.19
C ALA A 70 20.86 -30.95 -24.93
N ILE A 71 19.79 -30.28 -24.50
CA ILE A 71 18.50 -30.90 -24.19
C ILE A 71 17.78 -31.23 -25.51
N PRO A 72 17.30 -32.47 -25.75
CA PRO A 72 16.60 -32.83 -26.98
C PRO A 72 15.09 -32.53 -26.95
N GLY A 73 14.46 -32.50 -28.12
CA GLY A 73 13.00 -32.53 -28.28
C GLY A 73 12.25 -31.27 -27.80
N ALA A 74 10.99 -31.44 -27.40
CA ALA A 74 10.12 -30.34 -26.96
C ALA A 74 10.65 -29.51 -25.77
N PRO A 75 11.34 -30.07 -24.76
CA PRO A 75 11.93 -29.29 -23.68
C PRO A 75 12.96 -28.25 -24.16
N ARG A 76 13.73 -28.54 -25.21
CA ARG A 76 14.65 -27.58 -25.85
C ARG A 76 13.93 -26.30 -26.26
N PHE A 77 12.82 -26.48 -26.96
CA PHE A 77 12.00 -25.40 -27.49
C PHE A 77 11.42 -24.54 -26.36
N MET A 78 10.88 -25.19 -25.32
CA MET A 78 10.29 -24.49 -24.18
C MET A 78 11.31 -23.69 -23.39
N ILE A 79 12.49 -24.26 -23.14
CA ILE A 79 13.56 -23.59 -22.39
C ILE A 79 14.07 -22.37 -23.15
N VAL A 80 14.35 -22.50 -24.46
CA VAL A 80 14.85 -21.37 -25.25
C VAL A 80 13.80 -20.26 -25.36
N THR A 81 12.54 -20.61 -25.60
CA THR A 81 11.45 -19.64 -25.69
C THR A 81 11.18 -18.96 -24.36
N GLY A 82 11.16 -19.73 -23.26
CA GLY A 82 10.98 -19.21 -21.90
C GLY A 82 12.14 -18.30 -21.47
N ALA A 83 13.38 -18.71 -21.75
CA ALA A 83 14.56 -17.88 -21.50
C ALA A 83 14.51 -16.57 -22.29
N TYR A 84 14.14 -16.63 -23.58
CA TYR A 84 13.95 -15.45 -24.41
C TYR A 84 12.89 -14.50 -23.83
N ILE A 85 11.71 -14.99 -23.48
CA ILE A 85 10.65 -14.16 -22.87
C ILE A 85 11.15 -13.53 -21.57
N LEU A 86 11.81 -14.30 -20.71
CA LEU A 86 12.35 -13.81 -19.44
C LEU A 86 13.41 -12.72 -19.64
N ILE A 87 14.31 -12.89 -20.62
CA ILE A 87 15.30 -11.89 -21.01
C ILE A 87 14.60 -10.62 -21.52
N MET A 88 13.57 -10.76 -22.34
CA MET A 88 12.82 -9.61 -22.87
C MET A 88 12.06 -8.86 -21.78
N LEU A 89 11.46 -9.56 -20.83
CA LEU A 89 10.82 -8.94 -19.66
C LEU A 89 11.86 -8.20 -18.80
N ALA A 90 12.97 -8.86 -18.49
CA ALA A 90 14.06 -8.28 -17.72
C ALA A 90 14.70 -7.06 -18.42
N TYR A 91 14.85 -7.13 -19.74
CA TYR A 91 15.35 -6.05 -20.59
C TYR A 91 14.52 -4.76 -20.47
N ASN A 92 13.18 -4.87 -20.38
CA ASN A 92 12.32 -3.70 -20.25
C ASN A 92 12.68 -2.85 -19.01
N PHE A 93 13.09 -3.50 -17.92
CA PHE A 93 13.53 -2.79 -16.72
C PHE A 93 14.85 -2.04 -16.92
N PHE A 94 15.81 -2.61 -17.66
CA PHE A 94 17.02 -1.87 -18.05
C PHE A 94 16.70 -0.68 -18.95
N ALA A 95 15.77 -0.84 -19.91
CA ALA A 95 15.35 0.26 -20.77
C ALA A 95 14.73 1.42 -19.96
N MET A 96 14.03 1.10 -18.86
CA MET A 96 13.46 2.08 -17.92
C MET A 96 14.47 2.60 -16.89
N LYS A 97 15.70 2.07 -16.86
CA LYS A 97 16.78 2.39 -15.90
C LYS A 97 16.44 2.10 -14.44
N GLU A 98 15.39 1.33 -14.19
CA GLU A 98 14.93 0.95 -12.85
C GLU A 98 16.00 0.10 -12.14
N GLY A 99 16.30 0.40 -10.87
CA GLY A 99 17.28 -0.36 -10.08
C GLY A 99 18.76 -0.17 -10.47
N THR A 100 19.08 0.63 -11.50
CA THR A 100 20.47 0.89 -11.93
C THR A 100 21.19 1.96 -11.09
N GLY A 101 20.44 2.69 -10.26
CA GLY A 101 20.97 3.71 -9.35
C GLY A 101 21.98 3.18 -8.34
N ASP A 102 21.81 1.93 -7.90
CA ASP A 102 22.67 1.30 -6.89
C ASP A 102 23.97 0.72 -7.46
N LEU A 103 24.14 0.73 -8.79
CA LEU A 103 25.34 0.21 -9.44
C LEU A 103 26.53 1.16 -9.30
N PRO A 104 27.77 0.64 -9.16
CA PRO A 104 28.99 1.43 -9.28
C PRO A 104 29.02 2.22 -10.61
N PRO A 105 29.66 3.40 -10.65
CA PRO A 105 29.62 4.28 -11.83
C PRO A 105 30.01 3.59 -13.15
N LEU A 106 31.05 2.75 -13.13
CA LEU A 106 31.52 2.02 -14.31
C LEU A 106 30.49 0.96 -14.77
N ALA A 107 29.91 0.21 -13.83
CA ALA A 107 28.87 -0.77 -14.15
C ALA A 107 27.61 -0.09 -14.72
N ARG A 108 27.24 1.07 -14.18
CA ARG A 108 26.12 1.88 -14.68
C ARG A 108 26.34 2.34 -16.12
N GLN A 109 27.55 2.77 -16.47
CA GLN A 109 27.90 3.15 -17.85
C GLN A 109 27.78 1.97 -18.81
N VAL A 110 28.26 0.78 -18.43
CA VAL A 110 28.14 -0.42 -19.27
C VAL A 110 26.68 -0.82 -19.46
N VAL A 111 25.91 -0.84 -18.36
CA VAL A 111 24.48 -1.21 -18.39
C VAL A 111 23.65 -0.24 -19.25
N ALA A 112 24.03 1.04 -19.33
CA ALA A 112 23.32 2.02 -20.13
C ALA A 112 23.29 1.70 -21.64
N TYR A 113 24.23 0.91 -22.15
CA TYR A 113 24.26 0.49 -23.56
C TYR A 113 23.58 -0.85 -23.83
N LEU A 114 23.30 -1.65 -22.78
CA LEU A 114 22.66 -2.96 -22.94
C LEU A 114 21.29 -2.90 -23.62
N PRO A 115 20.43 -1.88 -23.37
CA PRO A 115 19.17 -1.74 -24.09
C PRO A 115 19.34 -1.61 -25.62
N GLY A 116 20.44 -1.03 -26.08
CA GLY A 116 20.75 -0.96 -27.52
C GLY A 116 21.37 -2.25 -28.03
N LEU A 117 22.32 -2.82 -27.26
CA LEU A 117 23.15 -3.92 -27.72
C LEU A 117 22.42 -5.28 -27.73
N LEU A 118 21.64 -5.61 -26.69
CA LEU A 118 21.04 -6.93 -26.56
C LEU A 118 20.00 -7.23 -27.66
N PRO A 119 19.06 -6.32 -28.00
CA PRO A 119 18.11 -6.58 -29.08
C PRO A 119 18.81 -6.72 -30.44
N LEU A 120 19.88 -5.97 -30.67
CA LEU A 120 20.68 -6.08 -31.90
C LEU A 120 21.31 -7.47 -32.02
N LEU A 121 21.94 -7.96 -30.94
CA LEU A 121 22.51 -9.30 -30.91
C LEU A 121 21.44 -10.38 -31.14
N LEU A 122 20.25 -10.24 -30.55
CA LEU A 122 19.12 -11.15 -30.77
C LEU A 122 18.66 -11.12 -32.23
N LEU A 123 18.50 -9.94 -32.83
CA LEU A 123 18.13 -9.80 -34.24
C LEU A 123 19.15 -10.46 -35.17
N SER A 124 20.45 -10.19 -34.97
CA SER A 124 21.51 -10.77 -35.80
C SER A 124 21.58 -12.29 -35.67
N CYS A 125 21.51 -12.82 -34.45
CA CYS A 125 21.52 -14.26 -34.22
C CYS A 125 20.24 -14.94 -34.76
N ALA A 126 19.09 -14.32 -34.60
CA ALA A 126 17.83 -14.81 -35.14
C ALA A 126 17.85 -14.86 -36.68
N ALA A 127 18.44 -13.85 -37.33
CA ALA A 127 18.58 -13.83 -38.79
C ALA A 127 19.46 -14.99 -39.31
N ILE A 128 20.58 -15.27 -38.63
CA ILE A 128 21.43 -16.43 -38.95
C ILE A 128 20.66 -17.74 -38.74
N LEU A 129 20.01 -17.90 -37.59
CA LEU A 129 19.34 -19.14 -37.21
C LEU A 129 18.07 -19.44 -38.02
N LEU A 130 17.40 -18.41 -38.54
CA LEU A 130 16.19 -18.56 -39.33
C LEU A 130 16.47 -19.06 -40.76
N ASN A 131 17.59 -18.63 -41.34
CA ASN A 131 17.97 -18.90 -42.73
C ASN A 131 18.94 -20.09 -42.80
N ASP A 132 18.51 -21.19 -43.43
CA ASP A 132 19.25 -22.46 -43.39
C ASP A 132 20.65 -22.36 -44.04
N ASP A 133 20.74 -21.64 -45.16
CA ASP A 133 22.01 -21.42 -45.86
C ASP A 133 23.00 -20.65 -44.98
N TRP A 134 22.53 -19.65 -44.23
CA TRP A 134 23.37 -18.86 -43.34
C TRP A 134 23.77 -19.67 -42.11
N ARG A 135 22.83 -20.43 -41.53
CA ARG A 135 23.09 -21.34 -40.40
C ARG A 135 24.12 -22.41 -40.76
N ALA A 136 24.10 -22.93 -41.99
CA ALA A 136 25.06 -23.92 -42.47
C ALA A 136 26.44 -23.31 -42.76
N ALA A 137 26.48 -22.07 -43.25
CA ALA A 137 27.74 -21.38 -43.57
C ALA A 137 28.46 -20.78 -42.35
N VAL A 138 27.72 -20.45 -41.28
CA VAL A 138 28.26 -19.76 -40.11
C VAL A 138 28.60 -20.76 -38.99
N PRO A 139 29.83 -20.75 -38.42
CA PRO A 139 30.19 -21.63 -37.32
C PRO A 139 29.28 -21.44 -36.10
N VAL A 140 28.92 -22.55 -35.43
CA VAL A 140 28.01 -22.56 -34.26
C VAL A 140 28.41 -21.55 -33.18
N ALA A 141 29.70 -21.37 -32.96
CA ALA A 141 30.24 -20.44 -31.97
C ALA A 141 29.81 -18.98 -32.19
N VAL A 142 29.56 -18.57 -33.44
CA VAL A 142 29.26 -17.17 -33.82
C VAL A 142 27.90 -16.73 -33.30
N TYR A 143 26.89 -17.62 -33.24
CA TYR A 143 25.59 -17.29 -32.67
C TYR A 143 25.39 -17.86 -31.26
N LYS A 144 26.05 -18.97 -30.91
CA LYS A 144 25.93 -19.58 -29.57
C LYS A 144 26.43 -18.66 -28.46
N TRP A 145 27.65 -18.11 -28.60
CA TRP A 145 28.25 -17.30 -27.54
C TRP A 145 27.53 -15.96 -27.32
N PRO A 146 27.15 -15.20 -28.38
CA PRO A 146 26.37 -13.99 -28.19
C PRO A 146 24.98 -14.25 -27.57
N LEU A 147 24.32 -15.36 -27.91
CA LEU A 147 23.05 -15.72 -27.28
C LEU A 147 23.22 -16.08 -25.80
N LEU A 148 24.27 -16.81 -25.44
CA LEU A 148 24.59 -17.08 -24.03
C LEU A 148 24.92 -15.81 -23.25
N LEU A 149 25.72 -14.91 -23.84
CA LEU A 149 26.02 -13.61 -23.25
C LEU A 149 24.74 -12.79 -23.05
N THR A 150 23.85 -12.79 -24.04
CA THR A 150 22.55 -12.12 -23.96
C THR A 150 21.68 -12.72 -22.86
N ALA A 151 21.71 -14.04 -22.66
CA ALA A 151 21.00 -14.67 -21.56
C ALA A 151 21.55 -14.27 -20.19
N ILE A 152 22.87 -14.26 -20.01
CA ILE A 152 23.51 -13.88 -18.74
C ILE A 152 23.23 -12.42 -18.41
N LEU A 153 23.51 -11.52 -19.37
CA LEU A 153 23.31 -10.08 -19.17
C LEU A 153 21.83 -9.70 -19.09
N GLY A 154 20.99 -10.41 -19.83
CA GLY A 154 19.55 -10.22 -19.85
C GLY A 154 18.87 -10.57 -18.53
N LEU A 155 19.42 -11.47 -17.72
CA LEU A 155 18.87 -11.83 -16.41
C LEU A 155 19.36 -10.95 -15.26
N LEU A 156 20.43 -10.18 -15.47
CA LEU A 156 21.00 -9.28 -14.46
C LEU A 156 19.98 -8.27 -13.85
N PRO A 157 19.06 -7.65 -14.62
CA PRO A 157 18.02 -6.77 -14.08
C PRO A 157 17.18 -7.42 -12.99
N LEU A 158 16.81 -8.69 -13.17
CA LEU A 158 15.92 -9.36 -12.23
C LEU A 158 16.58 -9.47 -10.86
N GLY A 159 17.87 -9.80 -10.82
CA GLY A 159 18.65 -9.82 -9.58
C GLY A 159 18.72 -8.45 -8.91
N LEU A 160 18.98 -7.39 -9.69
CA LEU A 160 19.04 -6.01 -9.17
C LEU A 160 17.70 -5.53 -8.63
N ILE A 161 16.60 -5.82 -9.33
CA ILE A 161 15.24 -5.45 -8.91
C ILE A 161 14.87 -6.19 -7.63
N MET A 162 15.13 -7.50 -7.54
CA MET A 162 14.86 -8.26 -6.33
C MET A 162 15.66 -7.70 -5.14
N GLN A 163 16.93 -7.34 -5.35
CA GLN A 163 17.76 -6.71 -4.33
C GLN A 163 17.21 -5.33 -3.92
N HIS A 164 16.84 -4.49 -4.89
CA HIS A 164 16.29 -3.15 -4.64
C HIS A 164 14.96 -3.23 -3.89
N ASN A 165 14.04 -4.10 -4.33
CA ASN A 165 12.76 -4.32 -3.68
C ASN A 165 12.92 -4.89 -2.27
N ALA A 166 13.85 -5.82 -2.05
CA ALA A 166 14.13 -6.35 -0.72
C ALA A 166 14.64 -5.26 0.23
N ARG A 167 15.54 -4.38 -0.24
CA ARG A 167 16.04 -3.23 0.54
C ARG A 167 14.93 -2.24 0.86
N ASN A 168 14.12 -1.88 -0.13
CA ASN A 168 13.00 -0.96 0.06
C ASN A 168 11.98 -1.53 1.04
N ALA A 169 11.63 -2.81 0.91
CA ALA A 169 10.74 -3.49 1.85
C ALA A 169 11.31 -3.48 3.28
N ALA A 170 12.61 -3.76 3.43
CA ALA A 170 13.27 -3.70 4.73
C ALA A 170 13.32 -2.27 5.31
N ALA A 171 13.56 -1.26 4.48
CA ALA A 171 13.55 0.14 4.89
C ALA A 171 12.15 0.57 5.35
N VAL A 172 11.11 0.28 4.57
CA VAL A 172 9.71 0.56 4.94
C VAL A 172 9.31 -0.16 6.22
N ALA A 173 9.71 -1.41 6.39
CA ALA A 173 9.44 -2.16 7.61
C ALA A 173 10.13 -1.53 8.84
N LYS A 174 11.40 -1.12 8.68
CA LYS A 174 12.15 -0.42 9.72
C LYS A 174 11.52 0.92 10.06
N ASP A 175 11.22 1.76 9.07
CA ASP A 175 10.61 3.07 9.27
C ASP A 175 9.27 2.96 9.99
N ARG A 176 8.47 1.93 9.66
CA ARG A 176 7.21 1.65 10.35
C ARG A 176 7.44 1.23 11.80
N ALA A 177 8.42 0.37 12.07
CA ALA A 177 8.77 -0.03 13.43
C ALA A 177 9.26 1.17 14.27
N ASP A 178 10.14 1.99 13.69
CA ASP A 178 10.68 3.20 14.32
C ASP A 178 9.59 4.26 14.55
N PHE A 179 8.61 4.37 13.64
CA PHE A 179 7.45 5.24 13.82
C PHE A 179 6.56 4.77 14.99
N ILE A 180 6.24 3.48 15.04
CA ILE A 180 5.44 2.88 16.11
C ILE A 180 6.12 3.08 17.47
N SER A 181 7.42 2.77 17.56
CA SER A 181 8.20 2.94 18.80
C SER A 181 8.25 4.40 19.25
N ARG A 182 8.50 5.36 18.33
CA ARG A 182 8.48 6.79 18.67
C ARG A 182 7.10 7.27 19.13
N THR A 183 6.04 6.79 18.49
CA THR A 183 4.66 7.15 18.86
C THR A 183 4.32 6.62 20.25
N GLU A 184 4.72 5.40 20.56
CA GLU A 184 4.52 4.81 21.89
C GLU A 184 5.29 5.55 22.97
N GLN A 185 6.56 5.87 22.71
CA GLN A 185 7.35 6.68 23.64
C GLN A 185 6.72 8.05 23.87
N ALA A 186 6.23 8.72 22.82
CA ALA A 186 5.56 10.00 22.95
C ALA A 186 4.29 9.91 23.81
N HIS A 187 3.52 8.82 23.72
CA HIS A 187 2.38 8.59 24.61
C HIS A 187 2.81 8.41 26.07
N LEU A 188 3.86 7.62 26.32
CA LEU A 188 4.41 7.44 27.68
C LEU A 188 4.90 8.76 28.26
N ASP A 189 5.66 9.54 27.48
CA ASP A 189 6.16 10.85 27.89
C ASP A 189 5.01 11.83 28.20
N GLN A 190 3.93 11.80 27.40
CA GLN A 190 2.73 12.60 27.65
C GLN A 190 2.02 12.18 28.94
N ILE A 191 1.90 10.88 29.21
CA ILE A 191 1.32 10.37 30.46
C ILE A 191 2.13 10.85 31.66
N ASP A 192 3.46 10.72 31.59
CA ASP A 192 4.37 11.02 32.68
C ASP A 192 4.46 12.51 32.99
N SER A 193 4.44 13.34 31.95
CA SER A 193 4.45 14.80 32.09
C SER A 193 3.10 15.40 32.49
N THR A 194 2.01 14.62 32.46
CA THR A 194 0.68 15.12 32.83
C THR A 194 0.55 15.31 34.35
N ASP A 195 0.19 16.53 34.75
CA ASP A 195 -0.31 16.83 36.10
C ASP A 195 -1.77 16.36 36.22
N VAL A 196 -1.95 15.15 36.76
CA VAL A 196 -3.26 14.50 36.88
C VAL A 196 -4.25 15.28 37.76
N GLN A 197 -3.76 16.18 38.63
CA GLN A 197 -4.63 17.02 39.44
C GLN A 197 -5.35 18.09 38.61
N LYS A 198 -4.75 18.51 37.50
CA LYS A 198 -5.27 19.58 36.64
C LYS A 198 -5.78 19.09 35.29
N ALA A 199 -5.22 18.01 34.78
CA ALA A 199 -5.34 17.62 33.38
C ALA A 199 -5.61 16.12 33.18
N MET A 200 -6.30 15.46 34.14
CA MET A 200 -6.61 14.03 34.05
C MET A 200 -7.28 13.64 32.73
N VAL A 201 -8.17 14.48 32.20
CA VAL A 201 -8.87 14.26 30.92
C VAL A 201 -7.90 13.98 29.75
N ASN A 202 -6.71 14.59 29.75
CA ASN A 202 -5.74 14.50 28.65
C ASN A 202 -5.10 13.12 28.52
N ILE A 203 -5.16 12.28 29.56
CA ILE A 203 -4.57 10.94 29.56
C ILE A 203 -5.61 9.82 29.53
N LEU A 204 -6.91 10.14 29.64
CA LEU A 204 -7.98 9.15 29.56
C LEU A 204 -8.04 8.46 28.19
N VAL A 205 -7.67 9.15 27.12
CA VAL A 205 -7.60 8.57 25.76
C VAL A 205 -6.68 7.35 25.70
N PHE A 206 -5.60 7.34 26.49
CA PHE A 206 -4.62 6.26 26.54
C PHE A 206 -5.11 5.01 27.30
N THR A 207 -6.29 5.07 27.91
CA THR A 207 -6.86 3.95 28.68
C THR A 207 -7.72 2.99 27.85
N ASP A 208 -7.91 3.28 26.57
CA ASP A 208 -8.68 2.45 25.64
C ASP A 208 -7.99 1.09 25.38
N ALA A 209 -8.81 0.06 25.13
CA ALA A 209 -8.32 -1.28 24.80
C ALA A 209 -7.46 -1.35 23.52
N ASN A 210 -7.54 -0.34 22.64
CA ASN A 210 -6.75 -0.25 21.41
C ASN A 210 -5.29 0.19 21.63
N HIS A 211 -4.91 0.62 22.84
CA HIS A 211 -3.51 0.91 23.18
C HIS A 211 -2.78 -0.35 23.65
N LYS A 212 -1.44 -0.33 23.51
CA LYS A 212 -0.56 -1.34 24.11
C LYS A 212 -0.78 -1.40 25.62
N ALA A 213 -0.63 -2.61 26.18
CA ALA A 213 -0.83 -2.86 27.61
C ALA A 213 -0.02 -1.91 28.48
N GLU A 214 1.26 -1.71 28.17
CA GLU A 214 2.16 -0.80 28.90
C GLU A 214 1.66 0.65 28.95
N VAL A 215 1.24 1.22 27.81
CA VAL A 215 0.70 2.59 27.74
C VAL A 215 -0.59 2.71 28.56
N ARG A 216 -1.48 1.71 28.44
CA ARG A 216 -2.74 1.67 29.18
C ARG A 216 -2.51 1.55 30.68
N GLU A 217 -1.65 0.63 31.11
CA GLU A 217 -1.34 0.40 32.52
C GLU A 217 -0.70 1.63 33.14
N ARG A 218 0.25 2.28 32.45
CA ARG A 218 0.85 3.54 32.93
C ARG A 218 -0.18 4.66 33.06
N ALA A 219 -1.08 4.81 32.10
CA ALA A 219 -2.17 5.79 32.19
C ALA A 219 -3.11 5.50 33.37
N LEU A 220 -3.48 4.24 33.59
CA LEU A 220 -4.33 3.82 34.70
C LEU A 220 -3.67 4.06 36.06
N GLU A 221 -2.39 3.70 36.21
CA GLU A 221 -1.60 3.99 37.41
C GLU A 221 -1.55 5.49 37.69
N ARG A 222 -1.32 6.29 36.65
CA ARG A 222 -1.26 7.75 36.78
C ARG A 222 -2.60 8.34 37.21
N ILE A 223 -3.71 7.88 36.63
CA ILE A 223 -5.07 8.29 37.02
C ILE A 223 -5.34 7.93 38.48
N ARG A 224 -5.06 6.68 38.88
CA ARG A 224 -5.30 6.18 40.24
C ARG A 224 -4.38 6.80 41.30
N SER A 225 -3.28 7.45 40.90
CA SER A 225 -2.43 8.21 41.82
C SER A 225 -3.13 9.44 42.42
N ARG A 226 -4.26 9.88 41.83
CA ARG A 226 -5.14 10.90 42.39
C ARG A 226 -6.14 10.26 43.38
N PRO A 227 -6.23 10.72 44.64
CA PRO A 227 -7.10 10.11 45.65
C PRO A 227 -8.60 10.13 45.31
N ASP A 228 -9.07 11.17 44.62
CA ASP A 228 -10.47 11.44 44.24
C ASP A 228 -10.71 11.17 42.73
N TRP A 229 -9.99 10.21 42.14
CA TRP A 229 -10.02 10.00 40.69
C TRP A 229 -11.42 9.59 40.17
N GLN A 230 -12.21 8.85 40.96
CA GLN A 230 -13.57 8.46 40.56
C GLN A 230 -14.53 9.64 40.56
N GLU A 231 -14.45 10.51 41.57
CA GLU A 231 -15.21 11.75 41.67
C GLU A 231 -14.85 12.71 40.54
N GLU A 232 -13.58 12.79 40.17
CA GLU A 232 -13.14 13.59 39.03
C GLU A 232 -13.67 13.04 37.70
N LEU A 233 -13.71 11.71 37.49
CA LEU A 233 -14.36 11.12 36.31
C LEU A 233 -15.85 11.45 36.26
N ILE A 234 -16.54 11.38 37.40
CA ILE A 234 -17.94 11.77 37.53
C ILE A 234 -18.13 13.24 37.15
N ARG A 235 -17.30 14.13 37.71
CA ARG A 235 -17.32 15.56 37.38
C ARG A 235 -17.10 15.80 35.89
N LEU A 236 -16.21 15.04 35.26
CA LEU A 236 -15.89 15.18 33.84
C LEU A 236 -17.03 14.74 32.91
N LEU A 237 -17.88 13.78 33.31
CA LEU A 237 -19.06 13.36 32.54
C LEU A 237 -20.05 14.52 32.32
N ASP A 238 -20.10 15.49 33.22
CA ASP A 238 -20.96 16.69 33.09
C ASP A 238 -20.31 17.82 32.25
N THR A 239 -19.13 17.58 31.67
CA THR A 239 -18.36 18.58 30.93
C THR A 239 -18.00 18.09 29.53
N ASN A 240 -17.36 18.94 28.72
CA ASN A 240 -16.84 18.51 27.41
C ASN A 240 -15.81 17.36 27.47
N GLY A 241 -15.37 16.93 28.65
CA GLY A 241 -14.54 15.73 28.85
C GLY A 241 -15.29 14.39 28.89
N ALA A 242 -16.63 14.40 28.75
CA ALA A 242 -17.43 13.16 28.73
C ALA A 242 -16.96 12.12 27.70
N PRO A 243 -16.57 12.47 26.45
CA PRO A 243 -16.08 11.49 25.47
C PRO A 243 -14.85 10.71 25.97
N GLU A 244 -13.94 11.39 26.64
CA GLU A 244 -12.74 10.81 27.22
C GLU A 244 -13.07 9.90 28.42
N VAL A 245 -14.06 10.27 29.23
CA VAL A 245 -14.55 9.38 30.31
C VAL A 245 -15.23 8.14 29.73
N PHE A 246 -16.02 8.25 28.66
CA PHE A 246 -16.58 7.06 27.99
C PHE A 246 -15.50 6.19 27.37
N THR A 247 -14.40 6.77 26.90
CA THR A 247 -13.22 6.01 26.47
C THR A 247 -12.64 5.15 27.60
N PHE A 248 -12.53 5.74 28.80
CA PHE A 248 -12.12 5.01 30.00
C PHE A 248 -13.12 3.93 30.40
N LEU A 249 -14.39 4.27 30.59
CA LEU A 249 -15.43 3.37 31.10
C LEU A 249 -15.70 2.18 30.16
N ALA A 250 -15.60 2.39 28.85
CA ALA A 250 -15.80 1.33 27.86
C ALA A 250 -14.78 0.19 28.01
N SER A 251 -13.56 0.49 28.47
CA SER A 251 -12.43 -0.45 28.49
C SER A 251 -11.97 -0.85 29.90
N ASN A 252 -12.39 -0.12 30.93
CA ASN A 252 -11.89 -0.31 32.30
C ASN A 252 -13.04 -0.44 33.31
N GLU A 253 -12.78 -1.08 34.45
CA GLU A 253 -13.72 -1.14 35.57
C GLU A 253 -13.47 0.02 36.54
N VAL A 254 -14.54 0.43 37.22
CA VAL A 254 -14.51 1.38 38.34
C VAL A 254 -14.76 0.62 39.65
N GLU A 255 -14.23 1.11 40.77
CA GLU A 255 -14.32 0.41 42.06
C GLU A 255 -15.76 0.45 42.59
N ASP A 256 -16.32 1.65 42.75
CA ASP A 256 -17.74 1.83 43.05
C ASP A 256 -18.56 2.24 41.81
N LYS A 257 -19.30 1.28 41.23
CA LYS A 257 -20.21 1.53 40.10
C LYS A 257 -21.44 2.37 40.49
N THR A 258 -21.84 2.36 41.75
CA THR A 258 -23.07 3.02 42.20
C THR A 258 -22.95 4.53 42.14
N MET A 259 -21.73 5.07 42.26
CA MET A 259 -21.44 6.49 42.11
C MET A 259 -21.63 7.01 40.67
N PHE A 260 -21.52 6.14 39.66
CA PHE A 260 -21.49 6.54 38.26
C PHE A 260 -22.85 6.50 37.57
N LYS A 261 -23.81 5.71 38.09
CA LYS A 261 -25.04 5.38 37.35
C LYS A 261 -25.83 6.61 36.84
N ASN A 262 -25.92 7.67 37.65
CA ASN A 262 -26.62 8.90 37.24
C ASN A 262 -25.73 9.76 36.32
N SER A 263 -24.43 9.85 36.62
CA SER A 263 -23.48 10.65 35.84
C SER A 263 -23.23 10.09 34.45
N VAL A 264 -23.35 8.77 34.27
CA VAL A 264 -23.31 8.12 32.95
C VAL A 264 -24.46 8.62 32.08
N GLU A 265 -25.67 8.72 32.64
CA GLU A 265 -26.83 9.27 31.92
C GLU A 265 -26.57 10.72 31.49
N ALA A 266 -26.09 11.56 32.42
CA ALA A 266 -25.75 12.95 32.14
C ALA A 266 -24.67 13.07 31.05
N GLY A 267 -23.64 12.22 31.09
CA GLY A 267 -22.61 12.16 30.07
C GLY A 267 -23.14 11.83 28.67
N ILE A 268 -24.16 10.98 28.55
CA ILE A 268 -24.78 10.67 27.25
C ILE A 268 -25.44 11.93 26.66
N TYR A 269 -26.12 12.73 27.48
CA TYR A 269 -26.67 14.01 27.02
C TYR A 269 -25.58 14.99 26.57
N VAL A 270 -24.46 15.02 27.27
CA VAL A 270 -23.29 15.79 26.84
C VAL A 270 -22.76 15.29 25.49
N GLN A 271 -22.63 13.98 25.31
CA GLN A 271 -22.20 13.39 24.03
C GLN A 271 -23.16 13.75 22.89
N ALA A 272 -24.48 13.69 23.13
CA ALA A 272 -25.50 14.12 22.19
C ALA A 272 -25.33 15.60 21.78
N ARG A 273 -25.12 16.49 22.76
CA ARG A 273 -24.83 17.91 22.51
C ARG A 273 -23.57 18.11 21.66
N LEU A 274 -22.48 17.39 21.97
CA LEU A 274 -21.21 17.49 21.23
C LEU A 274 -21.34 16.98 19.79
N ILE A 275 -22.12 15.92 19.56
CA ILE A 275 -22.42 15.42 18.21
C ILE A 275 -23.14 16.49 17.39
N ARG A 276 -24.19 17.13 17.95
CA ARG A 276 -24.90 18.23 17.26
C ARG A 276 -23.96 19.38 16.93
N GLN A 277 -23.15 19.80 17.88
CA GLN A 277 -22.19 20.88 17.69
C GLN A 277 -21.17 20.54 16.59
N SER A 278 -20.68 19.31 16.56
CA SER A 278 -19.77 18.81 15.52
C SER A 278 -20.42 18.88 14.12
N ILE A 279 -21.68 18.43 13.98
CA ILE A 279 -22.42 18.47 12.71
C ILE A 279 -22.71 19.90 12.24
N ARG A 280 -23.10 20.80 13.16
CA ARG A 280 -23.35 22.22 12.86
C ARG A 280 -22.10 22.96 12.41
N ASN A 281 -20.94 22.58 12.96
CA ASN A 281 -19.67 23.24 12.71
C ASN A 281 -18.86 22.62 11.55
N CYS A 282 -19.45 21.69 10.79
CA CYS A 282 -18.82 21.18 9.58
C CYS A 282 -18.48 22.32 8.62
N ARG A 283 -17.33 22.22 7.96
CA ARG A 283 -16.80 23.19 6.98
C ARG A 283 -16.83 22.66 5.56
N GLY A 284 -17.00 21.35 5.40
CA GLY A 284 -17.12 20.70 4.09
C GLY A 284 -17.66 19.28 4.20
N THR A 285 -17.90 18.66 3.04
CA THR A 285 -18.35 17.27 2.95
C THR A 285 -17.33 16.27 3.53
N TYR A 286 -16.05 16.63 3.60
CA TYR A 286 -15.01 15.79 4.19
C TYR A 286 -15.09 15.67 5.73
N ASP A 287 -15.78 16.60 6.41
CA ASP A 287 -15.98 16.54 7.86
C ASP A 287 -17.04 15.49 8.26
N LEU A 288 -17.88 15.08 7.30
CA LEU A 288 -18.94 14.09 7.46
C LEU A 288 -18.70 12.90 6.53
N TYR A 289 -18.29 11.77 7.12
CA TYR A 289 -18.15 10.50 6.42
C TYR A 289 -18.94 9.43 7.18
N SER A 290 -19.28 8.32 6.51
CA SER A 290 -20.18 7.29 7.06
C SER A 290 -19.70 6.70 8.40
N GLY A 291 -18.39 6.61 8.64
CA GLY A 291 -17.81 6.16 9.90
C GLY A 291 -17.75 7.20 11.03
N ARG A 292 -18.20 8.44 10.79
CA ARG A 292 -18.17 9.52 11.80
C ARG A 292 -19.06 9.17 13.00
N PHE A 293 -18.60 9.53 14.19
CA PHE A 293 -19.24 9.25 15.50
C PHE A 293 -19.32 7.76 15.89
N GLY A 294 -18.75 6.84 15.11
CA GLY A 294 -18.80 5.41 15.39
C GLY A 294 -18.17 5.04 16.73
N TRP A 295 -16.98 5.58 17.01
CA TRP A 295 -16.25 5.31 18.26
C TRP A 295 -16.95 5.88 19.48
N GLU A 296 -17.49 7.09 19.37
CA GLU A 296 -18.23 7.78 20.43
C GLU A 296 -19.49 6.98 20.80
N VAL A 297 -20.26 6.55 19.79
CA VAL A 297 -21.45 5.71 19.98
C VAL A 297 -21.08 4.36 20.61
N GLU A 298 -20.07 3.68 20.08
CA GLU A 298 -19.65 2.37 20.60
C GLU A 298 -19.22 2.46 22.07
N ARG A 299 -18.38 3.45 22.41
CA ARG A 299 -17.87 3.64 23.78
C ARG A 299 -18.98 3.97 24.76
N VAL A 300 -19.95 4.80 24.38
CA VAL A 300 -21.15 5.06 25.18
C VAL A 300 -21.93 3.76 25.44
N LEU A 301 -22.26 3.00 24.39
CA LEU A 301 -23.06 1.78 24.54
C LEU A 301 -22.36 0.71 25.38
N ARG A 302 -21.05 0.52 25.20
CA ARG A 302 -20.23 -0.39 26.02
C ARG A 302 -20.20 0.06 27.48
N SER A 303 -20.11 1.36 27.73
CA SER A 303 -20.16 1.90 29.09
C SER A 303 -21.52 1.66 29.72
N VAL A 304 -22.62 2.02 29.04
CA VAL A 304 -24.00 1.80 29.50
C VAL A 304 -24.24 0.34 29.87
N GLN A 305 -23.77 -0.60 29.04
CA GLN A 305 -23.91 -2.04 29.32
C GLN A 305 -23.33 -2.45 30.69
N LYS A 306 -22.25 -1.81 31.14
CA LYS A 306 -21.64 -2.10 32.45
C LYS A 306 -22.45 -1.59 33.65
N PHE A 307 -23.35 -0.63 33.42
CA PHE A 307 -24.21 -0.03 34.45
C PHE A 307 -25.69 -0.41 34.31
N GLN A 308 -26.02 -1.32 33.38
CA GLN A 308 -27.38 -1.86 33.26
C GLN A 308 -27.82 -2.59 34.53
N GLY A 309 -29.11 -2.50 34.86
CA GLY A 309 -29.69 -3.13 36.06
C GLY A 309 -29.45 -2.37 37.37
N MET A 310 -28.80 -1.20 37.34
CA MET A 310 -28.53 -0.39 38.54
C MET A 310 -29.65 0.60 38.90
N GLY A 311 -30.83 0.44 38.31
CA GLY A 311 -32.03 1.25 38.59
C GLY A 311 -32.09 2.60 37.86
N VAL A 312 -31.27 2.82 36.83
CA VAL A 312 -31.33 3.99 35.94
C VAL A 312 -31.77 3.52 34.55
N ASP A 313 -32.76 4.18 33.98
CA ASP A 313 -33.18 3.97 32.59
C ASP A 313 -32.40 4.90 31.67
N TYR A 314 -31.46 4.33 30.92
CA TYR A 314 -30.63 5.09 29.96
C TYR A 314 -31.31 5.28 28.59
N GLN A 315 -32.47 4.65 28.32
CA GLN A 315 -33.13 4.77 27.03
C GLN A 315 -33.40 6.23 26.61
N PRO A 316 -33.90 7.13 27.48
CA PRO A 316 -34.17 8.51 27.10
C PRO A 316 -32.90 9.22 26.61
N ALA A 317 -31.79 9.04 27.31
CA ALA A 317 -30.51 9.64 26.94
C ALA A 317 -29.96 9.05 25.63
N ILE A 318 -30.08 7.73 25.42
CA ILE A 318 -29.65 7.09 24.16
C ILE A 318 -30.53 7.54 22.98
N ARG A 319 -31.84 7.73 23.17
CA ARG A 319 -32.72 8.31 22.15
C ARG A 319 -32.31 9.74 21.80
N GLU A 320 -31.91 10.53 22.79
CA GLU A 320 -31.42 11.89 22.58
C GLU A 320 -30.09 11.90 21.80
N MET A 321 -29.18 10.98 22.11
CA MET A 321 -27.96 10.80 21.32
C MET A 321 -28.24 10.32 19.89
N ARG A 322 -29.25 9.46 19.69
CA ARG A 322 -29.70 9.04 18.36
C ARG A 322 -30.28 10.21 17.57
N ALA A 323 -31.10 11.05 18.20
CA ALA A 323 -31.67 12.24 17.57
C ALA A 323 -30.60 13.29 17.20
N ALA A 324 -29.50 13.37 17.98
CA ALA A 324 -28.39 14.25 17.67
C ALA A 324 -27.73 13.95 16.31
N LEU A 325 -27.76 12.70 15.83
CA LEU A 325 -27.22 12.32 14.51
C LEU A 325 -28.06 12.85 13.35
N ASP A 326 -29.32 13.21 13.61
CA ASP A 326 -30.23 13.79 12.63
C ASP A 326 -30.12 15.31 12.51
N GLU A 327 -29.20 15.94 13.27
CA GLU A 327 -28.95 17.38 13.22
C GLU A 327 -28.75 17.88 11.77
N PRO A 328 -29.42 18.99 11.38
CA PRO A 328 -29.27 19.57 10.04
C PRO A 328 -27.87 20.15 9.82
N THR A 329 -27.43 20.13 8.56
CA THR A 329 -26.18 20.73 8.10
C THR A 329 -26.35 21.22 6.66
N SER A 330 -25.54 22.20 6.26
CA SER A 330 -25.56 22.75 4.89
C SER A 330 -24.90 21.84 3.85
N PHE A 331 -24.25 20.76 4.29
CA PHE A 331 -23.53 19.82 3.44
C PHE A 331 -24.32 18.53 3.22
N GLU A 332 -23.97 17.80 2.17
CA GLU A 332 -24.52 16.46 1.97
C GLU A 332 -24.08 15.54 3.12
N LYS A 333 -25.04 15.04 3.90
CA LYS A 333 -24.79 14.16 5.04
C LYS A 333 -24.92 12.70 4.56
N PRO A 334 -23.82 11.91 4.54
CA PRO A 334 -23.92 10.50 4.25
C PRO A 334 -24.69 9.78 5.35
N ARG A 335 -25.22 8.60 5.04
CA ARG A 335 -25.79 7.71 6.07
C ARG A 335 -24.68 7.31 7.05
N LEU A 336 -24.85 7.68 8.32
CA LEU A 336 -23.89 7.35 9.37
C LEU A 336 -24.06 5.88 9.80
N ASN A 337 -22.96 5.15 9.85
CA ASN A 337 -22.93 3.71 10.14
C ASN A 337 -23.30 3.38 11.60
N CYS A 338 -23.22 4.35 12.49
CA CYS A 338 -23.58 4.20 13.90
C CYS A 338 -25.09 4.28 14.16
N ILE A 339 -25.88 4.80 13.22
CA ILE A 339 -27.35 4.89 13.33
C ILE A 339 -27.99 3.50 13.56
N PRO A 340 -27.75 2.48 12.70
CA PRO A 340 -28.32 1.15 12.91
C PRO A 340 -27.88 0.49 14.22
N VAL A 341 -26.70 0.84 14.75
CA VAL A 341 -26.20 0.29 16.02
C VAL A 341 -27.04 0.82 17.19
N LEU A 342 -27.34 2.11 17.19
CA LEU A 342 -28.24 2.73 18.18
C LEU A 342 -29.67 2.23 18.05
N ASP A 343 -30.20 2.18 16.83
CA ASP A 343 -31.58 1.71 16.58
C ASP A 343 -31.76 0.27 17.11
N LYS A 344 -30.81 -0.62 16.80
CA LYS A 344 -30.80 -2.00 17.31
C LYS A 344 -30.70 -2.07 18.84
N TRP A 345 -29.92 -1.18 19.46
CA TRP A 345 -29.83 -1.14 20.93
C TRP A 345 -31.16 -0.69 21.55
N LEU A 346 -31.82 0.32 20.97
CA LEU A 346 -33.12 0.87 21.40
C LEU A 346 -34.29 -0.09 21.17
N GLU A 347 -34.22 -0.97 20.18
CA GLU A 347 -35.23 -2.02 19.97
C GLU A 347 -35.14 -3.14 21.00
N LYS A 348 -33.94 -3.40 21.53
CA LYS A 348 -33.67 -4.53 22.43
C LYS A 348 -33.93 -4.21 23.90
N ASN A 349 -33.65 -2.97 24.31
CA ASN A 349 -33.73 -2.53 25.70
C ASN A 349 -34.92 -1.63 25.84
#